data_AF-A0A238U5B3-F1
#
_entry.id   AF-A0A238U5B3-F1
#
_cell.length_a   1.000
_cell.length_b   1.000
_cell.length_c   1.000
_cell.angle_alpha   90.00
_cell.angle_beta   90.00
_cell.angle_gamma   90.00
#
_symmetry.space_group_name_H-M   'P 1'
#
loop_
_entity.id
_entity.type
_entity.pdbx_description
1 polymer ?
#
loop_
_entity_poly.entity_id
_entity_poly.type
_entity_poly.pdbx_seq_one_letter_code
_entity_poly.pdbx_strand_id
1 'polypeptide(L)'
;MKRKLIIFSFLLLTFSLISQESEFRDSFGKVNSENLDLLLLDFETNFLKKNYPDKNIQNSYKKFLKDFFENEIELNSGLLQNGEKILEKNNLKFHIYNVIDSIWVGKSVISESNEKVLITKYKHLNTNGEFNYAISETSQNNLSLKRSILEKYKEPNLNGIFFESLKRASLKSELLKPYVENLNISGSFMSPLVLAGNILNNKVDLNNYFVRIIILTNIVHR
;
A
#
# COMPACT_ATOMS: atom_id res chain seq x y z
N MET A 1 38.05 11.03 35.68
CA MET A 1 37.28 12.10 35.00
C MET A 1 36.11 11.47 34.25
N LYS A 2 34.92 12.08 34.35
CA LYS A 2 33.59 11.48 34.12
C LYS A 2 33.37 10.89 32.71
N ARG A 3 32.92 9.63 32.61
CA ARG A 3 32.20 9.09 31.45
C ARG A 3 30.91 9.91 31.27
N LYS A 4 30.86 10.80 30.28
CA LYS A 4 29.61 11.47 29.88
C LYS A 4 28.93 10.64 28.79
N LEU A 5 27.79 10.09 29.18
CA LEU A 5 26.71 9.51 28.37
C LEU A 5 26.60 10.11 26.96
N ILE A 6 26.74 9.26 25.94
CA ILE A 6 26.14 9.47 24.62
C ILE A 6 24.73 8.86 24.70
N ILE A 7 23.75 9.62 25.19
CA ILE A 7 22.31 9.23 25.16
C ILE A 7 21.48 10.20 24.30
N PHE A 8 22.09 11.24 23.71
CA PHE A 8 21.34 12.29 23.02
C PHE A 8 20.90 11.98 21.56
N SER A 9 21.35 10.86 20.97
CA SER A 9 21.02 10.49 19.57
C SER A 9 19.73 9.64 19.45
N PHE A 10 19.42 8.81 20.45
CA PHE A 10 18.28 7.89 20.39
C PHE A 10 16.93 8.58 20.66
N LEU A 11 16.91 9.66 21.45
CA LEU A 11 15.70 10.44 21.73
C LEU A 11 15.23 11.26 20.52
N LEU A 12 16.15 11.78 19.71
CA LEU A 12 15.81 12.61 18.54
C LEU A 12 15.23 11.76 17.40
N LEU A 13 15.71 10.53 17.22
CA LEU A 13 15.19 9.57 16.22
C LEU A 13 13.82 9.01 16.61
N THR A 14 13.56 8.80 17.90
CA THR A 14 12.25 8.34 18.38
C THR A 14 11.20 9.45 18.32
N PHE A 15 11.57 10.70 18.63
CA PHE A 15 10.68 11.86 18.46
C PHE A 15 10.29 12.10 17.00
N SER A 16 11.22 11.95 16.05
CA SER A 16 10.91 12.15 14.64
C SER A 16 9.94 11.08 14.10
N LEU A 17 10.11 9.82 14.50
CA LEU A 17 9.20 8.72 14.14
C LEU A 17 7.79 8.90 14.73
N ILE A 18 7.70 9.23 16.02
CA ILE A 18 6.41 9.49 16.69
C ILE A 18 5.70 10.68 16.03
N SER A 19 6.44 11.73 15.67
CA SER A 19 5.88 12.88 14.95
C SER A 19 5.36 12.52 13.56
N GLN A 20 6.06 11.66 12.80
CA GLN A 20 5.63 11.25 11.46
C GLN A 20 4.36 10.40 11.51
N GLU A 21 4.31 9.42 12.41
CA GLU A 21 3.13 8.56 12.57
C GLU A 21 1.92 9.38 13.03
N SER A 22 2.09 10.29 14.00
CA SER A 22 1.01 11.20 14.42
C SER A 22 0.52 12.05 13.23
N GLU A 23 1.43 12.66 12.48
CA GLU A 23 1.07 13.50 11.33
C GLU A 23 0.30 12.71 10.26
N PHE A 24 0.71 11.47 9.98
CA PHE A 24 -0.05 10.58 9.11
C PHE A 24 -1.44 10.28 9.67
N ARG A 25 -1.54 9.89 10.94
CA ARG A 25 -2.83 9.50 11.56
C ARG A 25 -3.80 10.67 11.64
N ASP A 26 -3.29 11.86 11.99
CA ASP A 26 -4.08 13.08 12.09
C ASP A 26 -4.64 13.49 10.72
N SER A 27 -3.82 13.38 9.66
CA SER A 27 -4.25 13.71 8.30
C SER A 27 -5.12 12.63 7.65
N PHE A 28 -4.86 11.35 7.92
CA PHE A 28 -5.63 10.24 7.36
C PHE A 28 -7.00 10.08 8.04
N GLY A 29 -7.09 10.54 9.29
CA GLY A 29 -8.28 10.50 10.12
C GLY A 29 -8.34 9.25 10.98
N LYS A 30 -8.74 9.45 12.25
CA LYS A 30 -8.78 8.41 13.30
C LYS A 30 -9.42 7.10 12.83
N VAL A 31 -10.62 7.17 12.25
CA VAL A 31 -11.39 5.99 11.83
C VAL A 31 -10.65 5.20 10.75
N ASN A 32 -10.02 5.89 9.79
CA ASN A 32 -9.26 5.25 8.72
C ASN A 32 -7.97 4.62 9.24
N SER A 33 -7.24 5.32 10.13
CA SER A 33 -6.06 4.80 10.78
C SER A 33 -6.37 3.56 11.64
N GLU A 34 -7.46 3.56 12.39
CA GLU A 34 -7.90 2.40 13.18
C GLU A 34 -8.25 1.21 12.26
N ASN A 35 -8.90 1.42 11.12
CA ASN A 35 -9.17 0.34 10.17
C ASN A 35 -7.88 -0.21 9.55
N LEU A 36 -6.86 0.63 9.33
CA LEU A 36 -5.55 0.20 8.85
C LEU A 36 -4.80 -0.63 9.91
N ASP A 37 -4.88 -0.25 11.18
CA ASP A 37 -4.34 -1.02 12.30
C ASP A 37 -5.05 -2.39 12.43
N LEU A 38 -6.37 -2.45 12.17
CA LEU A 38 -7.10 -3.71 12.12
C LEU A 38 -6.64 -4.63 10.98
N LEU A 39 -6.31 -4.08 9.81
CA LEU A 39 -5.76 -4.88 8.71
C LEU A 39 -4.38 -5.43 9.04
N LEU A 40 -3.52 -4.61 9.65
CA LEU A 40 -2.22 -5.07 10.15
C LEU A 40 -2.43 -6.19 11.17
N LEU A 41 -3.31 -5.99 12.15
CA LEU A 41 -3.58 -7.00 13.17
C LEU A 41 -4.09 -8.31 12.57
N ASP A 42 -4.96 -8.25 11.56
CA ASP A 42 -5.47 -9.42 10.84
C ASP A 42 -4.33 -10.18 10.17
N PHE A 43 -3.46 -9.50 9.42
CA PHE A 43 -2.28 -10.12 8.80
C PHE A 43 -1.32 -10.71 9.85
N GLU A 44 -0.96 -9.91 10.85
CA GLU A 44 0.04 -10.28 11.85
C GLU A 44 -0.45 -11.45 12.72
N THR A 45 -1.73 -11.50 13.06
CA THR A 45 -2.29 -12.54 13.92
C THR A 45 -2.74 -13.77 13.15
N ASN A 46 -3.42 -13.57 12.02
CA ASN A 46 -4.04 -14.68 11.29
C ASN A 46 -3.13 -15.32 10.25
N PHE A 47 -2.08 -14.62 9.81
CA PHE A 47 -1.08 -15.15 8.90
C PHE A 47 0.29 -15.29 9.55
N LEU A 48 0.92 -14.19 9.99
CA LEU A 48 2.32 -14.24 10.45
C LEU A 48 2.52 -15.10 11.69
N LYS A 49 1.71 -14.92 12.75
CA LYS A 49 1.82 -15.74 13.97
C LYS A 49 1.53 -17.22 13.74
N LYS A 50 0.66 -17.55 12.78
CA LYS A 50 0.33 -18.95 12.47
C LYS A 50 1.45 -19.65 11.69
N ASN A 51 2.03 -18.96 10.72
CA ASN A 51 3.07 -19.52 9.85
C ASN A 51 4.48 -19.42 10.48
N TYR A 52 4.68 -18.46 11.38
CA TYR A 52 5.97 -18.19 12.03
C TYR A 52 5.82 -18.02 13.56
N PRO A 53 5.29 -19.02 14.29
CA PRO A 53 4.90 -18.89 15.70
C PRO A 53 6.06 -18.55 16.64
N ASP A 54 7.26 -19.05 16.35
CA ASP A 54 8.44 -18.87 17.21
C ASP A 54 9.23 -17.59 16.88
N LYS A 55 8.70 -16.74 15.99
CA LYS A 55 9.36 -15.49 15.56
C LYS A 55 8.64 -14.29 16.15
N ASN A 56 9.45 -13.31 16.58
CA ASN A 56 8.93 -11.98 16.84
C ASN A 56 8.46 -11.31 15.54
N ILE A 57 7.71 -10.21 15.67
CA ILE A 57 7.05 -9.59 14.52
C ILE A 57 8.02 -9.20 13.39
N GLN A 58 9.15 -8.57 13.73
CA GLN A 58 10.18 -8.18 12.76
C GLN A 58 10.71 -9.39 11.98
N ASN A 59 11.02 -10.48 12.68
CA ASN A 59 11.53 -11.70 12.06
C ASN A 59 10.46 -12.45 11.27
N SER A 60 9.18 -12.35 11.66
CA SER A 60 8.05 -12.91 10.91
C SER A 60 7.85 -12.19 9.59
N TYR A 61 7.86 -10.84 9.57
CA TYR A 61 7.84 -10.09 8.31
C TYR A 61 9.06 -10.41 7.44
N LYS A 62 10.25 -10.53 8.04
CA LYS A 62 11.46 -10.86 7.28
C LYS A 62 11.37 -12.23 6.62
N LYS A 63 10.87 -13.25 7.34
CA LYS A 63 10.65 -14.59 6.78
C LYS A 63 9.57 -14.54 5.70
N PHE A 64 8.43 -13.90 5.95
CA PHE A 64 7.38 -13.71 4.96
C PHE A 64 7.91 -13.11 3.64
N LEU A 65 8.66 -12.01 3.72
CA LEU A 65 9.20 -11.35 2.52
C LEU A 65 10.21 -12.24 1.78
N LYS A 66 11.01 -13.01 2.53
CA LYS A 66 11.98 -13.95 1.93
C LYS A 66 11.24 -15.07 1.19
N ASP A 67 10.27 -15.69 1.84
CA ASP A 67 9.48 -16.79 1.29
C ASP A 67 8.70 -16.33 0.07
N PHE A 68 8.10 -15.14 0.14
CA PHE A 68 7.45 -14.52 -1.01
C PHE A 68 8.44 -14.25 -2.16
N PHE A 69 9.62 -13.69 -1.87
CA PHE A 69 10.65 -13.39 -2.89
C PHE A 69 11.22 -14.65 -3.55
N GLU A 70 11.29 -15.76 -2.81
CA GLU A 70 11.74 -17.07 -3.27
C GLU A 70 10.61 -17.89 -3.93
N ASN A 71 9.42 -17.31 -4.12
CA ASN A 71 8.20 -17.94 -4.66
C ASN A 71 7.68 -19.13 -3.83
N GLU A 72 7.98 -19.17 -2.54
CA GLU A 72 7.44 -20.15 -1.59
C GLU A 72 6.04 -19.76 -1.10
N ILE A 73 5.61 -18.52 -1.33
CA ILE A 73 4.28 -18.00 -0.98
C ILE A 73 3.65 -17.33 -2.20
N GLU A 74 2.44 -17.78 -2.56
CA GLU A 74 1.62 -17.10 -3.55
C GLU A 74 0.74 -16.04 -2.88
N LEU A 75 0.69 -14.84 -3.46
CA LEU A 75 -0.21 -13.78 -2.99
C LEU A 75 -1.64 -14.11 -3.36
N ASN A 76 -2.50 -14.29 -2.36
CA ASN A 76 -3.92 -14.53 -2.55
C ASN A 76 -4.75 -13.95 -1.39
N SER A 77 -6.07 -13.98 -1.52
CA SER A 77 -7.00 -13.45 -0.52
C SER A 77 -6.89 -14.13 0.85
N GLY A 78 -6.34 -15.35 0.92
CA GLY A 78 -6.12 -16.08 2.16
C GLY A 78 -5.06 -15.49 3.10
N LEU A 79 -4.26 -14.52 2.64
CA LEU A 79 -3.33 -13.79 3.50
C LEU A 79 -4.04 -12.87 4.51
N LEU A 80 -5.28 -12.47 4.22
CA LEU A 80 -6.11 -11.65 5.10
C LEU A 80 -7.45 -12.32 5.35
N GLN A 81 -7.61 -12.92 6.52
CA GLN A 81 -8.84 -13.62 6.88
C GLN A 81 -10.07 -12.69 6.90
N ASN A 82 -9.89 -11.45 7.34
CA ASN A 82 -10.97 -10.46 7.43
C ASN A 82 -10.74 -9.22 6.53
N GLY A 83 -9.76 -9.30 5.62
CA GLY A 83 -9.27 -8.16 4.84
C GLY A 83 -10.39 -7.37 4.16
N GLU A 84 -11.17 -8.03 3.29
CA GLU A 84 -12.26 -7.40 2.54
C GLU A 84 -13.26 -6.70 3.46
N LYS A 85 -13.70 -7.36 4.54
CA LYS A 85 -14.63 -6.79 5.51
C LYS A 85 -14.06 -5.54 6.17
N ILE A 86 -12.77 -5.53 6.52
CA ILE A 86 -12.14 -4.35 7.12
C ILE A 86 -12.00 -3.22 6.11
N LEU A 87 -11.69 -3.53 4.85
CA LEU A 87 -11.53 -2.56 3.78
C LEU A 87 -12.84 -1.92 3.31
N GLU A 88 -13.95 -2.63 3.47
CA GLU A 88 -15.29 -2.09 3.24
C GLU A 88 -15.72 -1.12 4.35
N LYS A 89 -15.19 -1.25 5.58
CA LYS A 89 -15.50 -0.32 6.65
C LYS A 89 -15.09 1.09 6.26
N ASN A 90 -16.06 2.00 6.32
CA ASN A 90 -15.87 3.42 6.03
C ASN A 90 -15.17 3.65 4.68
N ASN A 91 -15.39 2.77 3.70
CA ASN A 91 -14.83 2.88 2.36
C ASN A 91 -13.29 2.92 2.31
N LEU A 92 -12.58 2.32 3.28
CA LEU A 92 -11.12 2.34 3.38
C LEU A 92 -10.43 1.96 2.05
N LYS A 93 -10.94 0.95 1.33
CA LYS A 93 -10.40 0.56 0.02
C LYS A 93 -10.34 1.69 -0.99
N PHE A 94 -11.35 2.56 -1.03
CA PHE A 94 -11.42 3.67 -1.98
C PHE A 94 -10.51 4.84 -1.59
N HIS A 95 -10.09 4.92 -0.32
CA HIS A 95 -9.06 5.85 0.12
C HIS A 95 -7.65 5.42 -0.31
N ILE A 96 -7.40 4.11 -0.43
CA ILE A 96 -6.09 3.54 -0.75
C ILE A 96 -5.95 3.26 -2.26
N TYR A 97 -7.03 2.82 -2.92
CA TYR A 97 -7.01 2.27 -4.27
C TYR A 97 -8.00 2.92 -5.22
N ASN A 98 -7.64 2.91 -6.51
CA ASN A 98 -8.57 3.04 -7.62
C ASN A 98 -9.24 1.69 -7.84
N VAL A 99 -10.51 1.57 -7.44
CA VAL A 99 -11.27 0.31 -7.54
C VAL A 99 -12.03 0.30 -8.86
N ILE A 100 -11.97 -0.82 -9.60
CA ILE A 100 -12.69 -0.95 -10.88
C ILE A 100 -14.20 -0.86 -10.64
N ASP A 101 -14.84 0.07 -11.33
CA ASP A 101 -16.30 0.28 -11.35
C ASP A 101 -16.92 -0.46 -12.53
N SER A 102 -16.34 -0.28 -13.73
CA SER A 102 -16.82 -0.93 -14.95
C SER A 102 -15.73 -1.05 -16.01
N ILE A 103 -15.86 -2.08 -16.86
CA ILE A 103 -14.99 -2.34 -18.00
C ILE A 103 -15.87 -2.56 -19.23
N TRP A 104 -15.59 -1.88 -20.34
CA TRP A 104 -16.30 -2.07 -21.60
C TRP A 104 -15.40 -1.79 -22.81
N VAL A 105 -15.82 -2.28 -23.98
CA VAL A 105 -15.17 -1.96 -25.25
C VAL A 105 -15.95 -0.84 -25.93
N GLY A 106 -15.28 0.25 -26.26
CA GLY A 106 -15.91 1.44 -26.83
C GLY A 106 -14.97 2.24 -27.71
N LYS A 107 -15.47 3.36 -28.24
CA LYS A 107 -14.60 4.37 -28.87
C LYS A 107 -13.77 5.07 -27.80
N SER A 108 -12.55 5.45 -28.15
CA SER A 108 -11.68 6.24 -27.27
C SER A 108 -12.41 7.52 -26.81
N VAL A 109 -12.36 7.77 -25.52
CA VAL A 109 -12.78 9.02 -24.85
C VAL A 109 -11.59 9.95 -24.60
N ILE A 110 -10.34 9.45 -24.72
CA ILE A 110 -9.10 10.21 -24.58
C ILE A 110 -8.59 10.74 -25.94
N SER A 111 -8.85 10.03 -27.04
CA SER A 111 -8.41 10.38 -28.39
C SER A 111 -9.57 10.38 -29.38
N GLU A 112 -9.45 11.15 -30.46
CA GLU A 112 -10.45 11.17 -31.55
C GLU A 112 -10.39 9.92 -32.45
N SER A 113 -9.69 8.86 -32.03
CA SER A 113 -9.59 7.62 -32.80
C SER A 113 -10.94 6.90 -32.88
N ASN A 114 -11.26 6.39 -34.08
CA ASN A 114 -12.39 5.49 -34.29
C ASN A 114 -12.09 4.04 -33.90
N GLU A 115 -10.88 3.73 -33.46
CA GLU A 115 -10.53 2.39 -32.99
C GLU A 115 -11.26 2.03 -31.70
N LYS A 116 -11.67 0.76 -31.61
CA LYS A 116 -12.23 0.22 -30.38
C LYS A 116 -11.12 -0.05 -29.36
N VAL A 117 -11.30 0.52 -28.18
CA VAL A 117 -10.39 0.37 -27.03
C VAL A 117 -11.12 -0.28 -25.88
N LEU A 118 -10.35 -0.93 -25.01
CA LEU A 118 -10.80 -1.38 -23.70
C LEU A 118 -10.75 -0.19 -22.75
N ILE A 119 -11.91 0.21 -22.24
CA ILE A 119 -12.06 1.34 -21.32
C ILE A 119 -12.29 0.77 -19.92
N THR A 120 -11.48 1.22 -18.97
CA THR A 120 -11.64 0.88 -17.55
C THR A 120 -12.00 2.14 -16.81
N LYS A 121 -13.13 2.11 -16.11
CA LYS A 121 -13.55 3.17 -15.20
C LYS A 121 -13.24 2.74 -13.78
N TYR A 122 -12.52 3.59 -13.07
CA TYR A 122 -12.18 3.39 -11.67
C TYR A 122 -12.97 4.37 -10.81
N LYS A 123 -13.36 3.91 -9.63
CA LYS A 123 -14.00 4.68 -8.57
C LYS A 123 -13.02 4.81 -7.40
N HIS A 124 -12.92 6.00 -6.84
CA HIS A 124 -12.06 6.30 -5.70
C HIS A 124 -12.63 7.45 -4.86
N LEU A 125 -12.12 7.64 -3.64
CA LEU A 125 -12.45 8.79 -2.81
C LEU A 125 -11.38 9.88 -2.96
N ASN A 126 -11.80 11.12 -3.20
CA ASN A 126 -10.90 12.27 -3.17
C ASN A 126 -10.53 12.64 -1.71
N THR A 127 -9.71 13.68 -1.54
CA THR A 127 -9.30 14.19 -0.22
C THR A 127 -10.45 14.76 0.62
N ASN A 128 -11.57 15.14 0.00
CA ASN A 128 -12.77 15.63 0.68
C ASN A 128 -13.72 14.49 1.09
N GLY A 129 -13.41 13.23 0.74
CA GLY A 129 -14.27 12.09 1.02
C GLY A 129 -15.44 11.94 0.04
N GLU A 130 -15.37 12.56 -1.14
CA GLU A 130 -16.37 12.41 -2.20
C GLU A 130 -15.89 11.39 -3.25
N PHE A 131 -16.84 10.68 -3.85
CA PHE A 131 -16.52 9.73 -4.91
C PHE A 131 -16.22 10.44 -6.22
N ASN A 132 -15.02 10.18 -6.74
CA ASN A 132 -14.56 10.59 -8.06
C ASN A 132 -14.32 9.37 -8.94
N TYR A 133 -14.16 9.64 -10.24
CA TYR A 133 -13.91 8.62 -11.24
C TYR A 133 -12.70 8.96 -12.11
N ALA A 134 -11.94 7.93 -12.46
CA ALA A 134 -10.85 8.01 -13.42
C ALA A 134 -11.12 7.02 -14.57
N ILE A 135 -10.56 7.31 -15.74
CA ILE A 135 -10.67 6.46 -16.92
C ILE A 135 -9.27 6.12 -17.41
N SER A 136 -9.04 4.84 -17.72
CA SER A 136 -7.89 4.40 -18.51
C SER A 136 -8.35 3.70 -19.78
N GLU A 137 -7.52 3.79 -20.81
CA GLU A 137 -7.75 3.14 -22.10
C GLU A 137 -6.57 2.28 -22.48
N THR A 138 -6.84 1.08 -22.97
CA THR A 138 -5.83 0.23 -23.58
C THR A 138 -6.38 -0.37 -24.87
N SER A 139 -5.49 -0.89 -25.71
CA SER A 139 -5.90 -1.62 -26.91
C SER A 139 -6.83 -2.80 -26.55
N GLN A 140 -7.77 -3.16 -27.43
CA GLN A 140 -8.69 -4.27 -27.16
C GLN A 140 -8.09 -5.68 -27.33
N ASN A 141 -6.80 -5.79 -27.69
CA ASN A 141 -6.17 -7.09 -27.91
C ASN A 141 -6.12 -7.93 -26.62
N ASN A 142 -6.33 -9.24 -26.75
CA ASN A 142 -6.31 -10.20 -25.63
C ASN A 142 -7.21 -9.77 -24.45
N LEU A 143 -8.46 -9.36 -24.76
CA LEU A 143 -9.43 -8.82 -23.79
C LEU A 143 -9.59 -9.67 -22.52
N SER A 144 -9.70 -10.99 -22.65
CA SER A 144 -9.86 -11.90 -21.52
C SER A 144 -8.69 -11.85 -20.55
N LEU A 145 -7.45 -11.86 -21.09
CA LEU A 145 -6.23 -11.75 -20.31
C LEU A 145 -6.16 -10.37 -19.62
N LYS A 146 -6.43 -9.29 -20.36
CA LYS A 146 -6.40 -7.93 -19.80
C LYS A 146 -7.40 -7.76 -18.67
N ARG A 147 -8.63 -8.26 -18.86
CA ARG A 147 -9.66 -8.23 -17.82
C ARG A 147 -9.22 -9.00 -16.57
N SER A 148 -8.66 -10.20 -16.74
CA SER A 148 -8.14 -10.98 -15.63
C SER A 148 -7.00 -10.28 -14.88
N ILE A 149 -6.12 -9.58 -15.59
CA ILE A 149 -5.04 -8.78 -14.99
C ILE A 149 -5.61 -7.59 -14.23
N LEU A 150 -6.53 -6.84 -14.84
CA LEU A 150 -7.15 -5.65 -14.23
C LEU A 150 -7.90 -6.01 -12.94
N GLU A 151 -8.68 -7.09 -12.96
CA GLU A 151 -9.42 -7.56 -11.78
C GLU A 151 -8.50 -7.98 -10.62
N LYS A 152 -7.24 -8.35 -10.92
CA LYS A 152 -6.22 -8.73 -9.92
C LYS A 152 -5.31 -7.58 -9.49
N TYR A 153 -5.30 -6.47 -10.21
CA TYR A 153 -4.31 -5.42 -10.01
C TYR A 153 -4.97 -4.15 -9.49
N LYS A 154 -4.66 -3.78 -8.24
CA LYS A 154 -5.12 -2.52 -7.66
C LYS A 154 -4.12 -1.40 -7.93
N GLU A 155 -4.60 -0.33 -8.55
CA GLU A 155 -3.86 0.91 -8.72
C GLU A 155 -3.97 1.79 -7.47
N PRO A 156 -2.90 2.52 -7.08
CA PRO A 156 -2.97 3.45 -5.96
C PRO A 156 -3.90 4.62 -6.27
N ASN A 157 -4.70 5.03 -5.29
CA ASN A 157 -5.42 6.30 -5.36
C ASN A 157 -4.49 7.45 -4.94
N LEU A 158 -3.77 8.02 -5.90
CA LEU A 158 -2.84 9.14 -5.68
C LEU A 158 -3.56 10.46 -5.35
N ASN A 159 -4.87 10.56 -5.59
CA ASN A 159 -5.68 11.73 -5.23
C ASN A 159 -6.44 11.53 -3.91
N GLY A 160 -6.19 10.41 -3.22
CA GLY A 160 -6.86 10.02 -2.00
C GLY A 160 -6.16 10.55 -0.75
N ILE A 161 -6.94 10.63 0.34
CA ILE A 161 -6.43 11.09 1.63
C ILE A 161 -5.31 10.19 2.18
N PHE A 162 -5.27 8.89 1.82
CA PHE A 162 -4.17 8.00 2.20
C PHE A 162 -2.83 8.47 1.64
N PHE A 163 -2.78 8.72 0.32
CA PHE A 163 -1.55 9.14 -0.34
C PHE A 163 -1.11 10.53 0.08
N GLU A 164 -2.06 11.47 0.22
CA GLU A 164 -1.75 12.81 0.74
C GLU A 164 -1.24 12.78 2.18
N SER A 165 -1.75 11.87 3.02
CA SER A 165 -1.24 11.67 4.38
C SER A 165 0.18 11.09 4.38
N LEU A 166 0.46 10.12 3.50
CA LEU A 166 1.83 9.60 3.30
C LEU A 166 2.79 10.70 2.85
N LYS A 167 2.35 11.56 1.93
CA LYS A 167 3.15 12.68 1.42
C LYS A 167 3.52 13.66 2.53
N ARG A 168 2.58 14.03 3.40
CA ARG A 168 2.84 14.89 4.57
C ARG A 168 3.85 14.25 5.52
N ALA A 169 3.62 13.00 5.92
CA ALA A 169 4.54 12.26 6.78
C ALA A 169 5.94 12.08 6.15
N SER A 170 6.02 11.97 4.83
CA SER A 170 7.28 11.81 4.09
C SER A 170 8.20 13.02 4.16
N LEU A 171 7.67 14.24 4.36
CA LEU A 171 8.46 15.47 4.42
C LEU A 171 9.52 15.46 5.53
N LYS A 172 9.32 14.61 6.55
CA LYS A 172 10.22 14.46 7.70
C LYS A 172 10.90 13.08 7.76
N SER A 173 10.77 12.25 6.71
CA SER A 173 11.13 10.83 6.75
C SER A 173 12.00 10.40 5.58
N GLU A 174 13.27 10.10 5.87
CA GLU A 174 14.23 9.54 4.90
C GLU A 174 13.80 8.16 4.37
N LEU A 175 12.94 7.45 5.12
CA LEU A 175 12.40 6.16 4.72
C LEU A 175 11.22 6.29 3.75
N LEU A 176 10.25 7.16 4.07
CA LEU A 176 9.04 7.31 3.27
C LEU A 176 9.26 8.14 2.00
N LYS A 177 10.16 9.12 2.04
CA LYS A 177 10.35 10.07 0.95
C LYS A 177 10.68 9.38 -0.39
N PRO A 178 11.65 8.45 -0.48
CA PRO A 178 11.92 7.74 -1.74
C PRO A 178 10.74 6.90 -2.23
N TYR A 179 9.95 6.33 -1.31
CA TYR A 179 8.76 5.56 -1.66
C TYR A 179 7.65 6.44 -2.27
N VAL A 180 7.36 7.58 -1.63
CA VAL A 180 6.36 8.56 -2.12
C VAL A 180 6.81 9.20 -3.44
N GLU A 181 8.09 9.52 -3.58
CA GLU A 181 8.66 10.01 -4.84
C GLU A 181 8.51 8.99 -5.96
N ASN A 182 8.81 7.72 -5.70
CA ASN A 182 8.62 6.65 -6.68
C ASN A 182 7.16 6.54 -7.12
N LEU A 183 6.21 6.54 -6.18
CA LEU A 183 4.78 6.49 -6.48
C LEU A 183 4.31 7.68 -7.34
N ASN A 184 4.77 8.89 -7.04
CA ASN A 184 4.43 10.08 -7.82
C ASN A 184 4.97 10.00 -9.25
N ILE A 185 6.19 9.51 -9.43
CA ILE A 185 6.83 9.40 -10.74
C ILE A 185 6.21 8.26 -11.56
N SER A 186 5.96 7.11 -10.95
CA SER A 186 5.48 5.91 -11.64
C SER A 186 3.97 5.89 -11.88
N GLY A 187 3.20 6.69 -11.12
CA GLY A 187 1.75 6.60 -11.10
C GLY A 187 1.20 5.28 -10.52
N SER A 188 2.06 4.41 -9.97
CA SER A 188 1.70 3.01 -9.67
C SER A 188 2.54 2.40 -8.55
N PHE A 189 1.97 1.43 -7.83
CA PHE A 189 2.72 0.67 -6.84
C PHE A 189 3.89 -0.08 -7.47
N MET A 190 5.06 -0.01 -6.82
CA MET A 190 6.22 -0.84 -7.15
C MET A 190 5.82 -2.31 -7.20
N SER A 191 6.36 -3.08 -8.15
CA SER A 191 6.13 -4.54 -8.21
C SER A 191 6.39 -5.19 -6.84
N PRO A 192 5.52 -6.10 -6.36
CA PRO A 192 5.64 -6.65 -5.01
C PRO A 192 7.00 -7.34 -4.79
N LEU A 193 7.49 -8.08 -5.79
CA LEU A 193 8.80 -8.74 -5.75
C LEU A 193 9.95 -7.75 -5.64
N VAL A 194 9.90 -6.65 -6.40
CA VAL A 194 10.93 -5.59 -6.35
C VAL A 194 10.91 -4.90 -4.98
N LEU A 195 9.72 -4.61 -4.45
CA LEU A 195 9.57 -4.02 -3.13
C LEU A 195 10.11 -4.94 -2.02
N ALA A 196 9.75 -6.22 -2.06
CA ALA A 196 10.26 -7.22 -1.11
C ALA A 196 11.79 -7.32 -1.16
N GLY A 197 12.37 -7.42 -2.36
CA GLY A 197 13.82 -7.43 -2.56
C GLY A 197 14.50 -6.17 -2.02
N ASN A 198 13.93 -4.98 -2.28
CA ASN A 198 14.46 -3.72 -1.78
C ASN A 198 14.43 -3.66 -0.24
N ILE A 199 13.35 -4.09 0.40
CA ILE A 199 13.23 -4.12 1.86
C ILE A 199 14.28 -5.07 2.47
N LEU A 200 14.43 -6.26 1.90
CA LEU A 200 15.38 -7.28 2.37
C LEU A 200 16.84 -6.84 2.19
N ASN A 201 17.21 -6.32 1.01
CA ASN A 201 18.59 -5.95 0.67
C ASN A 201 19.07 -4.72 1.43
N ASN A 202 18.19 -3.74 1.68
CA ASN A 202 18.53 -2.52 2.41
C ASN A 202 18.36 -2.66 3.93
N LYS A 203 18.00 -3.85 4.44
CA LYS A 203 17.82 -4.12 5.88
C LYS A 203 16.91 -3.10 6.56
N VAL A 204 15.82 -2.74 5.89
CA VAL A 204 14.82 -1.80 6.40
C VAL A 204 14.23 -2.31 7.73
N ASP A 205 13.97 -1.40 8.67
CA ASP A 205 13.37 -1.77 9.96
C ASP A 205 11.89 -2.17 9.80
N LEU A 206 11.60 -3.47 9.92
CA LEU A 206 10.26 -4.02 9.80
C LEU A 206 9.38 -3.81 11.04
N ASN A 207 9.90 -3.21 12.13
CA ASN A 207 9.05 -2.72 13.23
C ASN A 207 8.42 -1.37 12.89
N ASN A 208 8.97 -0.64 11.92
CA ASN A 208 8.46 0.65 11.50
C ASN A 208 7.01 0.51 10.97
N TYR A 209 6.13 1.37 11.47
CA TYR A 209 4.71 1.37 11.13
C TYR A 209 4.47 1.52 9.62
N PHE A 210 5.15 2.46 8.99
CA PHE A 210 4.98 2.74 7.57
C PHE A 210 5.47 1.60 6.68
N VAL A 211 6.57 0.93 7.05
CA VAL A 211 7.06 -0.23 6.31
C VAL A 211 6.02 -1.34 6.30
N ARG A 212 5.38 -1.60 7.44
CA ARG A 212 4.35 -2.62 7.57
C ARG A 212 3.09 -2.28 6.77
N ILE A 213 2.67 -1.01 6.78
CA ILE A 213 1.55 -0.54 5.93
C ILE A 213 1.88 -0.66 4.45
N ILE A 214 3.10 -0.29 4.04
CA ILE A 214 3.53 -0.38 2.65
C ILE A 214 3.51 -1.85 2.21
N ILE A 215 4.04 -2.78 3.01
CA ILE A 215 3.95 -4.22 2.74
C ILE A 215 2.48 -4.65 2.62
N LEU A 216 1.65 -4.29 3.59
CA LEU A 216 0.24 -4.66 3.62
C LEU A 216 -0.51 -4.18 2.36
N THR A 217 -0.31 -2.92 1.97
CA THR A 217 -1.05 -2.28 0.88
C THR A 217 -0.50 -2.58 -0.52
N ASN A 218 0.80 -2.85 -0.66
CA ASN A 218 1.47 -3.03 -1.96
C ASN A 218 1.76 -4.50 -2.29
N ILE A 219 1.83 -5.37 -1.28
CA ILE A 219 2.15 -6.79 -1.42
C ILE A 219 0.94 -7.64 -1.00
N VAL A 220 0.51 -7.53 0.26
CA VAL A 220 -0.47 -8.48 0.84
C VAL A 220 -1.85 -8.33 0.22
N HIS A 221 -2.33 -7.09 0.06
CA HIS A 221 -3.70 -6.83 -0.40
C HIS A 221 -3.79 -6.37 -1.87
N ARG A 222 -2.68 -6.38 -2.63
CA ARG A 222 -2.67 -5.87 -4.00
C ARG A 222 -3.68 -6.57 -4.91
#